data_AF-A0A2N3IPL2-F1
#
_entry.id   AF-A0A2N3IPL2-F1
#
_cell.length_a   1.000
_cell.length_b   1.000
_cell.length_c   1.000
_cell.angle_alpha   90.00
_cell.angle_beta   90.00
_cell.angle_gamma   90.00
#
_symmetry.space_group_name_H-M   'P 1'
#
loop_
_entity.id
_entity.type
_entity.pdbx_description
1 polymer ?
#
loop_
_entity_poly.entity_id
_entity_poly.type
_entity_poly.pdbx_seq_one_letter_code
_entity_poly.pdbx_strand_id
1 'polypeptide(L)' 'MTNFVNGDVVRLKSGGPLMTVTDDTYSHLVCSWFIDGKELNGKYPSEALYSKVELDQMEAQAAEERKALFAKLGKEMA' A
#
# COMPACT_ATOMS: atom_id res chain seq x y z
N MET A 1 -18.83 -3.18 -6.05
CA MET A 1 -17.88 -2.55 -6.98
C MET A 1 -16.64 -2.23 -6.19
N THR A 2 -15.50 -2.64 -6.70
CA THR A 2 -14.19 -2.34 -6.12
C THR A 2 -13.84 -0.90 -6.46
N ASN A 3 -13.39 -0.10 -5.49
CA ASN A 3 -13.05 1.32 -5.72
C ASN A 3 -11.69 1.52 -6.41
N PHE A 4 -11.17 0.50 -7.08
CA PHE A 4 -9.90 0.55 -7.78
C PHE A 4 -10.13 0.80 -9.26
N VAL A 5 -9.33 1.69 -9.85
CA VAL A 5 -9.33 2.00 -11.28
C VAL A 5 -7.95 1.80 -11.89
N ASN A 6 -7.91 1.63 -13.21
CA ASN A 6 -6.64 1.54 -13.94
C ASN A 6 -5.79 2.80 -13.71
N GLY A 7 -4.53 2.59 -13.32
CA GLY A 7 -3.59 3.63 -12.92
C GLY A 7 -3.44 3.80 -11.41
N ASP A 8 -4.30 3.20 -10.58
CA ASP A 8 -4.17 3.28 -9.13
C ASP A 8 -2.90 2.58 -8.65
N VAL A 9 -2.22 3.21 -7.69
CA VAL A 9 -1.12 2.59 -6.95
C VAL A 9 -1.69 1.81 -5.78
N VAL A 10 -1.35 0.54 -5.69
CA VAL A 10 -1.84 -0.40 -4.68
C VAL A 10 -0.71 -1.21 -4.07
N ARG A 11 -0.98 -1.85 -2.93
CA ARG A 11 -0.06 -2.78 -2.28
C ARG A 11 -0.81 -3.97 -1.71
N LEU A 12 -0.19 -5.15 -1.71
CA LEU A 12 -0.74 -6.30 -0.99
C LEU A 12 -0.76 -6.07 0.52
N LYS A 13 -1.86 -6.49 1.16
CA LYS A 13 -2.01 -6.47 2.61
C LYS A 13 -1.02 -7.38 3.34
N SER A 14 -0.58 -8.46 2.68
CA SER A 14 0.49 -9.33 3.18
C SER A 14 1.89 -8.70 3.07
N GLY A 15 2.00 -7.48 2.52
CA GLY A 15 3.26 -6.85 2.17
C GLY A 15 3.70 -7.17 0.74
N GLY A 16 4.79 -6.54 0.32
CA GLY A 16 5.30 -6.59 -1.07
C GLY A 16 5.58 -5.20 -1.64
N PRO A 17 5.93 -5.12 -2.93
CA PRO A 17 6.19 -3.85 -3.62
C PRO A 17 4.89 -3.05 -3.83
N LEU A 18 5.05 -1.76 -4.12
CA LEU A 18 3.97 -0.97 -4.70
C LEU A 18 3.75 -1.45 -6.15
N MET A 19 2.49 -1.58 -6.52
CA MET A 19 2.06 -2.04 -7.84
C MET A 19 1.06 -1.06 -8.43
N THR A 20 0.88 -1.10 -9.73
CA THR A 20 -0.10 -0.29 -10.46
C THR A 20 -1.21 -1.19 -11.00
N VAL A 21 -2.47 -0.81 -10.79
CA VAL A 21 -3.62 -1.50 -11.40
C VAL A 21 -3.60 -1.23 -12.91
N THR A 22 -3.56 -2.29 -13.70
CA THR A 22 -3.53 -2.21 -15.17
C THR A 22 -4.81 -2.73 -15.83
N ASP A 23 -5.60 -3.54 -15.12
CA ASP A 23 -6.89 -4.05 -15.61
C ASP A 23 -7.79 -4.47 -14.44
N ASP A 24 -9.11 -4.36 -14.62
CA ASP A 24 -10.15 -4.71 -13.65
C ASP A 24 -11.07 -5.82 -14.18
N THR A 25 -10.56 -7.06 -14.18
CA THR A 25 -11.35 -8.19 -14.67
C THR A 25 -12.31 -8.70 -13.60
N TYR A 26 -13.58 -8.30 -13.61
CA TYR A 26 -14.74 -8.80 -12.82
C TYR A 26 -14.50 -9.22 -11.35
N SER A 27 -13.70 -10.25 -11.08
CA SER A 27 -13.36 -10.79 -9.75
C SER A 27 -11.94 -10.50 -9.28
N HIS A 28 -11.06 -9.98 -10.13
CA HIS A 28 -9.64 -9.74 -9.81
C HIS A 28 -9.13 -8.46 -10.48
N LEU A 29 -8.17 -7.81 -9.82
CA LEU A 29 -7.39 -6.72 -10.38
C LEU A 29 -6.07 -7.28 -10.91
N VAL A 30 -5.72 -6.91 -12.14
CA VAL A 30 -4.39 -7.14 -12.69
C VAL A 30 -3.52 -5.99 -12.23
N CYS A 31 -2.43 -6.31 -11.55
CA CYS A 31 -1.48 -5.36 -11.02
C CYS A 31 -0.11 -5.61 -11.65
N SER A 32 0.59 -4.56 -12.04
CA SER A 32 1.93 -4.62 -12.63
C SER A 32 2.94 -3.81 -11.80
N TRP A 33 4.17 -4.28 -11.71
CA TRP A 33 5.26 -3.64 -10.98
C TRP A 33 6.61 -3.96 -11.62
N PHE A 34 7.65 -3.23 -11.24
CA PHE A 34 9.00 -3.39 -11.79
C PHE A 34 9.96 -3.92 -10.74
N ILE A 35 10.76 -4.93 -11.10
CA ILE A 35 11.91 -5.41 -10.34
C ILE A 35 13.09 -5.49 -11.30
N ASP A 36 14.20 -4.82 -10.95
CA ASP A 36 15.43 -4.80 -11.77
C ASP A 36 15.20 -4.43 -13.24
N GLY A 37 14.30 -3.46 -13.48
CA GLY A 37 13.94 -2.99 -14.83
C GLY A 37 13.06 -3.95 -15.62
N LYS A 38 12.61 -5.07 -15.03
CA LYS A 38 11.67 -6.01 -15.65
C LYS A 38 10.27 -5.78 -15.10
N GLU A 39 9.31 -5.65 -16.01
CA GLU A 39 7.90 -5.63 -15.67
C GLU A 39 7.43 -7.04 -15.27
N LEU A 40 6.77 -7.10 -14.12
CA LEU A 40 6.09 -8.27 -13.60
C LEU A 40 4.63 -7.92 -13.39
N ASN A 41 3.74 -8.90 -13.47
CA ASN A 41 2.33 -8.73 -13.19
C ASN A 41 1.76 -9.87 -12.36
N GLY A 42 0.60 -9.61 -11.76
CA GLY A 42 -0.11 -10.54 -10.90
C GLY A 42 -1.60 -10.21 -10.84
N LYS A 43 -2.40 -11.21 -10.48
CA LYS A 43 -3.85 -11.07 -10.32
C LYS A 43 -4.21 -11.24 -8.86
N TYR A 44 -4.92 -10.26 -8.31
CA TYR A 44 -5.28 -10.25 -6.89
C TYR A 44 -6.74 -9.88 -6.70
N PRO A 45 -7.42 -10.46 -5.70
CA PRO A 45 -8.73 -9.97 -5.30
C PRO A 45 -8.58 -8.59 -4.68
N SER A 46 -9.57 -7.72 -4.88
CA SER A 46 -9.61 -6.37 -4.30
C SER A 46 -9.43 -6.35 -2.80
N GLU A 47 -9.95 -7.35 -2.10
CA GLU A 47 -9.88 -7.39 -0.64
C GLU A 47 -8.44 -7.61 -0.13
N ALA A 48 -7.54 -8.12 -0.98
CA ALA A 48 -6.14 -8.33 -0.64
C ALA A 48 -5.26 -7.09 -0.86
N LEU A 49 -5.82 -5.98 -1.37
CA LEU A 49 -5.08 -4.78 -1.73
C LEU A 49 -5.42 -3.61 -0.80
N TYR A 50 -4.41 -2.81 -0.47
CA TYR A 50 -4.58 -1.45 0.04
C TYR A 50 -4.57 -0.48 -1.14
N SER A 51 -5.48 0.48 -1.12
CA SER A 51 -5.46 1.66 -1.98
C SER A 51 -4.37 2.64 -1.55
N LYS A 52 -3.95 3.52 -2.46
CA LYS A 52 -2.99 4.59 -2.14
C LYS A 52 -3.45 5.44 -0.97
N VAL A 53 -4.75 5.75 -0.89
CA VAL A 53 -5.31 6.55 0.21
C VAL A 53 -5.14 5.85 1.55
N GLU A 54 -5.45 4.55 1.62
CA GLU A 54 -5.24 3.76 2.83
C GLU A 54 -3.75 3.71 3.21
N LEU A 55 -2.87 3.53 2.23
CA LEU A 55 -1.42 3.53 2.45
C LEU A 55 -0.92 4.87 3.02
N ASP A 56 -1.30 5.99 2.40
CA ASP A 56 -0.90 7.33 2.82
C ASP A 56 -1.40 7.63 4.26
N GLN A 57 -2.61 7.19 4.60
CA GLN A 57 -3.16 7.32 5.96
C GLN A 57 -2.39 6.48 6.99
N MET A 58 -2.07 5.23 6.64
CA MET A 58 -1.29 4.35 7.52
C MET A 58 0.12 4.89 7.76
N GLU A 59 0.77 5.43 6.73
CA GLU A 59 2.10 6.05 6.85
C GLU A 59 2.07 7.31 7.73
N ALA A 60 1.05 8.17 7.55
CA ALA A 60 0.87 9.35 8.37
C ALA A 60 0.63 8.99 9.85
N GLN A 61 -0.22 8.00 10.12
CA GLN A 61 -0.48 7.52 11.48
C GLN A 61 0.79 6.94 12.11
N ALA A 62 1.52 6.09 11.39
CA ALA A 62 2.77 5.50 11.90
C ALA A 62 3.85 6.57 12.17
N ALA A 63 3.89 7.66 11.40
CA ALA A 63 4.80 8.78 11.62
C ALA A 63 4.45 9.54 12.91
N GLU A 64 3.18 9.83 13.14
CA GLU A 64 2.71 10.50 14.36
C GLU A 64 2.92 9.62 15.60
N GLU A 65 2.61 8.32 15.53
CA GLU A 65 2.86 7.37 16.63
C GLU A 65 4.35 7.28 16.98
N ARG A 66 5.22 7.21 15.96
CA ARG A 66 6.68 7.20 16.15
C ARG A 66 7.16 8.49 16.83
N LYS A 67 6.67 9.65 16.38
CA LYS A 67 6.98 10.94 17.00
C LYS A 67 6.51 11.01 18.44
N ALA A 68 5.29 10.54 18.73
CA ALA A 68 4.75 10.48 20.08
C ALA A 68 5.55 9.54 21.00
N LEU A 69 6.02 8.41 20.47
CA LEU A 69 6.88 7.48 21.21
C LEU A 69 8.22 8.12 21.56
N PHE A 70 8.90 8.77 20.60
CA PHE A 70 10.15 9.47 20.86
C PHE A 70 9.99 10.61 21.87
N ALA A 71 8.89 11.36 21.81
CA ALA A 71 8.60 12.43 22.77
C ALA A 71 8.35 11.90 24.19
N LYS A 72 7.78 10.69 24.35
CA LYS A 72 7.61 10.04 25.66
C LYS A 72 8.93 9.56 26.23
N LEU A 73 9.74 8.85 25.43
CA LEU A 73 11.06 8.37 25.85
C LEU A 73 12.00 9.52 26.27
N GLY A 74 11.94 10.65 25.56
CA GLY A 74 12.72 11.85 25.93
C GLY A 74 12.27 12.50 27.25
N LYS A 75 11.03 12.28 27.69
CA LYS A 75 10.53 12.75 28.99
C LYS A 75 10.85 11.81 30.16
N GLU A 76 11.14 10.54 29.88
CA GLU A 76 11.48 9.55 30.92
C GLU A 76 12.99 9.50 31.23
N MET A 77 13.83 10.06 30.35
CA MET A 77 15.29 10.16 30.53
C MET A 77 15.77 11.53 31.04
N ALA A 78 14.86 12.49 31.25
CA ALA A 78 15.13 13.83 31.77
C ALA A 78 14.66 13.95 33.23
#